data_AF-A0A7C4HWL6-F1
#
_entry.id   AF-A0A7C4HWL6-F1
#
_cell.length_a   1.000
_cell.length_b   1.000
_cell.length_c   1.000
_cell.angle_alpha   90.00
_cell.angle_beta   90.00
_cell.angle_gamma   90.00
#
_symmetry.space_group_name_H-M   'P 1'
#
loop_
_entity.id
_entity.type
_entity.pdbx_description
1 polymer ?
#
loop_
_entity_poly.entity_id
_entity_poly.type
_entity_poly.pdbx_seq_one_letter_code
_entity_poly.pdbx_strand_id
1 'polypeptide(L)'
;MYTSILDHFKVEGNRLLFDGVDLLSIVEKYGTPIFIFSESRLKENAKFIQESFRKEYRETYIHYALKANSILSILKIFKDEGLKCEVSSTGELYKAIKAGFNPEDIIYNSPGKRVEDLYYAVKSRINCINVDSFYEMMLLNNIASELNLKVGISLRVVPEVMTPTLKTGISRSKFGFEIGELFKAYRLALELKNIDIKGIHAHIGSQISDLTSWENSSRTIVDIVNQLYNDLKIELDHINLGGGIPVDYTKTLVEEDNELPAYYKVKFDIHDIARTISTNLRRLKYDVKLYIEPGRSLVADACILLTRIVNFKERSSGEKWLIVDAGFNILPSARILRWYYPILNVSRIDEKHDTSFRIGGPLCDAEDVYHDVEGEENGFQKLPR
;
A
#
# COMPACT_ATOMS: atom_id res chain seq x y z
N MET A 1 -2.02 21.86 1.12
CA MET A 1 -3.46 21.73 1.42
C MET A 1 -3.79 20.29 1.08
N TYR A 2 -4.24 19.51 2.06
CA TYR A 2 -4.47 18.07 1.89
C TYR A 2 -5.71 17.89 1.01
N THR A 3 -5.50 17.71 -0.29
CA THR A 3 -6.56 17.27 -1.20
C THR A 3 -6.99 15.87 -0.76
N SER A 4 -8.28 15.59 -0.76
CA SER A 4 -8.86 14.29 -0.39
C SER A 4 -9.88 13.86 -1.45
N ILE A 5 -10.34 12.61 -1.40
CA ILE A 5 -11.44 12.15 -2.25
C ILE A 5 -12.68 13.06 -2.15
N LEU A 6 -12.87 13.72 -1.00
CA LEU A 6 -14.01 14.61 -0.75
C LEU A 6 -14.03 15.81 -1.70
N ASP A 7 -12.87 16.29 -2.14
CA ASP A 7 -12.77 17.43 -3.07
C ASP A 7 -13.21 17.06 -4.50
N HIS A 8 -13.33 15.76 -4.79
CA HIS A 8 -13.81 15.23 -6.07
C HIS A 8 -15.30 14.96 -6.08
N PHE A 9 -15.97 15.12 -4.94
CA PHE A 9 -17.41 15.01 -4.84
C PHE A 9 -18.07 16.37 -4.90
N LYS A 10 -19.22 16.41 -5.58
CA LYS A 10 -20.08 17.59 -5.59
C LYS A 10 -21.53 17.16 -5.47
N VAL A 11 -22.26 17.83 -4.58
CA VAL A 11 -23.70 17.66 -4.43
C VAL A 11 -24.40 18.75 -5.25
N GLU A 12 -25.26 18.35 -6.18
CA GLU A 12 -26.05 19.26 -7.03
C GLU A 12 -27.54 18.92 -6.99
N GLY A 13 -28.21 19.45 -5.97
CA GLY A 13 -29.48 18.88 -5.53
C GLY A 13 -29.26 17.43 -5.10
N ASN A 14 -30.27 16.58 -5.28
CA ASN A 14 -30.20 15.18 -4.83
C ASN A 14 -29.33 14.26 -5.73
N ARG A 15 -28.26 14.79 -6.33
CA ARG A 15 -27.31 14.06 -7.16
C ARG A 15 -25.91 14.24 -6.59
N LEU A 16 -25.23 13.10 -6.38
CA LEU A 16 -23.83 13.07 -6.03
C LEU A 16 -22.99 12.86 -7.29
N LEU A 17 -22.17 13.85 -7.63
CA LEU A 17 -21.22 13.80 -8.72
C LEU A 17 -19.86 13.38 -8.16
N PHE A 18 -19.14 12.52 -8.90
CA PHE A 18 -17.74 12.17 -8.63
C PHE A 18 -16.92 12.50 -9.89
N ASP A 19 -15.91 13.37 -9.77
CA ASP A 19 -15.21 13.97 -10.91
C ASP A 19 -16.16 14.61 -11.95
N GLY A 20 -17.23 15.23 -11.47
CA GLY A 20 -18.23 15.87 -12.32
C GLY A 20 -19.17 14.89 -13.04
N VAL A 21 -19.10 13.59 -12.75
CA VAL A 21 -20.00 12.57 -13.31
C VAL A 21 -21.04 12.15 -12.28
N ASP A 22 -22.31 12.21 -12.65
CA ASP A 22 -23.42 11.75 -11.81
C ASP A 22 -23.33 10.23 -11.57
N LEU A 23 -23.20 9.83 -10.31
CA LEU A 23 -23.06 8.43 -9.92
C LEU A 23 -24.28 7.58 -10.28
N LEU A 24 -25.50 8.15 -10.29
CA LEU A 24 -26.70 7.40 -10.68
C LEU A 24 -26.70 7.09 -12.18
N SER A 25 -26.17 7.99 -13.01
CA SER A 25 -26.02 7.74 -14.45
C SER A 25 -25.05 6.60 -14.76
N ILE A 26 -24.03 6.40 -13.92
CA ILE A 26 -23.11 5.26 -14.02
C ILE A 26 -23.84 3.96 -13.69
N VAL A 27 -24.65 3.95 -12.64
CA VAL A 27 -25.47 2.80 -12.23
C VAL A 27 -26.49 2.42 -13.30
N GLU A 28 -27.14 3.39 -13.93
CA GLU A 28 -28.08 3.16 -15.05
C GLU A 28 -27.38 2.52 -16.25
N LYS A 29 -26.16 2.97 -16.57
CA LYS A 29 -25.43 2.51 -17.76
C LYS A 29 -24.73 1.18 -17.57
N TYR A 30 -24.08 0.95 -16.43
CA TYR A 30 -23.18 -0.18 -16.20
C TYR A 30 -23.68 -1.18 -15.15
N GLY A 31 -24.71 -0.82 -14.38
CA GLY A 31 -25.23 -1.65 -13.30
C GLY A 31 -24.38 -1.63 -12.04
N THR A 32 -24.73 -2.50 -11.10
CA THR A 32 -24.08 -2.70 -9.81
C THR A 32 -23.88 -4.20 -9.53
N PRO A 33 -22.92 -4.60 -8.68
CA PRO A 33 -21.94 -3.74 -8.00
C PRO A 33 -20.80 -3.29 -8.94
N ILE A 34 -20.31 -2.06 -8.77
CA ILE A 34 -19.25 -1.50 -9.62
C ILE A 34 -18.26 -0.63 -8.84
N PHE A 35 -16.96 -0.87 -9.06
CA PHE A 35 -15.90 0.02 -8.59
C PHE A 35 -15.70 1.15 -9.59
N ILE A 36 -15.62 2.38 -9.09
CA ILE A 36 -15.35 3.59 -9.87
C ILE A 36 -14.08 4.22 -9.33
N PHE A 37 -13.18 4.62 -10.22
CA PHE A 37 -11.92 5.26 -9.88
C PHE A 37 -11.88 6.68 -10.46
N SER A 38 -11.39 7.62 -9.66
CA SER A 38 -11.08 8.98 -10.09
C SER A 38 -9.68 9.05 -10.67
N GLU A 39 -9.55 9.31 -11.98
CA GLU A 39 -8.24 9.47 -12.62
C GLU A 39 -7.53 10.74 -12.14
N SER A 40 -8.25 11.85 -11.98
CA SER A 40 -7.72 13.11 -11.44
C SER A 40 -7.12 12.89 -10.05
N ARG A 41 -7.84 12.19 -9.17
CA ARG A 41 -7.36 11.90 -7.81
C ARG A 41 -6.13 11.00 -7.80
N LEU A 42 -6.09 9.96 -8.64
CA LEU A 42 -4.90 9.12 -8.80
C LEU A 42 -3.68 9.95 -9.20
N LYS A 43 -3.84 10.89 -10.16
CA LYS A 43 -2.76 11.78 -10.61
C LYS A 43 -2.32 12.76 -9.51
N GLU A 44 -3.26 13.34 -8.79
CA GLU A 44 -2.97 14.22 -7.66
C GLU A 44 -2.19 13.51 -6.56
N ASN A 45 -2.60 12.30 -6.17
CA ASN A 45 -1.89 11.48 -5.19
C ASN A 45 -0.45 11.22 -5.62
N ALA A 46 -0.25 10.85 -6.90
CA ALA A 46 1.07 10.59 -7.46
C ALA A 46 1.96 11.84 -7.42
N LYS A 47 1.45 13.00 -7.80
CA LYS A 47 2.19 14.27 -7.76
C LYS A 47 2.49 14.69 -6.33
N PHE A 48 1.48 14.69 -5.46
CA PHE A 48 1.61 15.16 -4.09
C PHE A 48 2.66 14.36 -3.30
N ILE A 49 2.65 13.02 -3.42
CA ILE A 49 3.64 12.18 -2.76
C ILE A 49 5.04 12.45 -3.32
N GLN A 50 5.20 12.49 -4.65
CA GLN A 50 6.51 12.76 -5.27
C GLN A 50 7.07 14.12 -4.84
N GLU A 51 6.26 15.18 -4.87
CA GLU A 51 6.66 16.53 -4.48
C GLU A 51 6.99 16.61 -2.99
N SER A 52 6.18 15.97 -2.13
CA SER A 52 6.39 15.94 -0.69
C SER A 52 7.77 15.38 -0.32
N PHE A 53 8.14 14.26 -0.93
CA PHE A 53 9.44 13.64 -0.69
C PHE A 53 10.58 14.36 -1.39
N ARG A 54 10.44 14.73 -2.67
CA ARG A 54 11.52 15.38 -3.43
C ARG A 54 11.88 16.77 -2.89
N LYS A 55 10.95 17.45 -2.22
CA LYS A 55 11.21 18.71 -1.51
C LYS A 55 12.16 18.53 -0.33
N GLU A 56 12.05 17.41 0.40
CA GLU A 56 12.88 17.13 1.59
C GLU A 56 14.16 16.36 1.22
N TYR A 57 14.11 15.52 0.19
CA TYR A 57 15.22 14.73 -0.35
C TYR A 57 15.11 14.54 -1.88
N ARG A 58 15.89 15.32 -2.65
CA ARG A 58 15.75 15.45 -4.11
C ARG A 58 15.83 14.12 -4.87
N GLU A 59 16.72 13.23 -4.46
CA GLU A 59 16.92 11.90 -5.07
C GLU A 59 15.91 10.85 -4.56
N THR A 60 14.64 11.24 -4.42
CA THR A 60 13.56 10.33 -4.04
C THR A 60 12.76 9.84 -5.24
N TYR A 61 12.55 8.52 -5.28
CA TYR A 61 11.79 7.82 -6.31
C TYR A 61 10.65 7.02 -5.66
N ILE A 62 9.47 7.14 -6.23
CA ILE A 62 8.26 6.52 -5.71
C ILE A 62 7.97 5.28 -6.55
N HIS A 63 8.01 4.11 -5.93
CA HIS A 63 7.70 2.82 -6.55
C HIS A 63 6.28 2.39 -6.17
N TYR A 64 5.32 2.48 -7.09
CA TYR A 64 3.95 2.08 -6.78
C TYR A 64 3.86 0.58 -6.46
N ALA A 65 3.33 0.24 -5.28
CA ALA A 65 3.15 -1.14 -4.85
C ALA A 65 1.91 -1.78 -5.49
N LEU A 66 2.12 -2.63 -6.51
CA LEU A 66 1.06 -3.17 -7.38
C LEU A 66 0.01 -4.02 -6.66
N LYS A 67 0.39 -4.63 -5.54
CA LYS A 67 -0.51 -5.39 -4.66
C LYS A 67 -1.68 -4.56 -4.12
N ALA A 68 -1.58 -3.22 -4.13
CA ALA A 68 -2.69 -2.35 -3.76
C ALA A 68 -3.80 -2.34 -4.82
N ASN A 69 -3.44 -2.18 -6.10
CA ASN A 69 -4.35 -2.32 -7.24
C ASN A 69 -3.55 -2.48 -8.55
N SER A 70 -3.68 -3.61 -9.23
CA SER A 70 -2.91 -3.89 -10.44
C SER A 70 -3.71 -3.73 -11.74
N ILE A 71 -4.86 -3.05 -11.76
CA ILE A 71 -5.61 -2.81 -13.01
C ILE A 71 -4.73 -2.07 -14.03
N LEU A 72 -4.63 -2.57 -15.26
CA LEU A 72 -3.68 -2.07 -16.27
C LEU A 72 -3.83 -0.58 -16.58
N SER A 73 -5.05 -0.03 -16.55
CA SER A 73 -5.28 1.41 -16.74
C SER A 73 -4.71 2.25 -15.61
N ILE A 74 -4.85 1.82 -14.35
CA ILE A 74 -4.26 2.50 -13.18
C ILE A 74 -2.73 2.45 -13.25
N LEU A 75 -2.17 1.30 -13.63
CA LEU A 75 -0.73 1.16 -13.85
C LEU A 75 -0.22 2.12 -14.92
N LYS A 76 -0.96 2.25 -16.03
CA LYS A 76 -0.63 3.19 -17.10
C LYS A 76 -0.66 4.65 -16.61
N ILE A 77 -1.69 5.04 -15.84
CA ILE A 77 -1.78 6.38 -15.25
C ILE A 77 -0.54 6.68 -14.41
N PHE A 78 -0.18 5.80 -13.48
CA PHE A 78 0.98 6.01 -12.61
C PHE A 78 2.31 6.04 -13.34
N LYS A 79 2.48 5.20 -14.37
CA LYS A 79 3.64 5.26 -15.25
C LYS A 79 3.71 6.63 -15.95
N ASP A 80 2.59 7.09 -16.52
CA ASP A 80 2.53 8.37 -17.25
C ASP A 80 2.74 9.58 -16.30
N GLU A 81 2.43 9.43 -15.00
CA GLU A 81 2.76 10.40 -13.94
C GLU A 81 4.20 10.26 -13.37
N GLY A 82 5.04 9.42 -13.99
CA GLY A 82 6.46 9.28 -13.67
C GLY A 82 6.77 8.46 -12.42
N LEU A 83 5.81 7.68 -11.91
CA LEU A 83 6.09 6.70 -10.86
C LEU A 83 6.92 5.54 -11.42
N LYS A 84 7.64 4.89 -10.52
CA LYS A 84 8.29 3.60 -10.73
C LYS A 84 7.38 2.49 -10.19
N CYS A 85 7.85 1.25 -10.21
CA CYS A 85 7.00 0.09 -9.92
C CYS A 85 7.64 -0.83 -8.88
N GLU A 86 6.84 -1.28 -7.91
CA GLU A 86 7.15 -2.41 -7.03
C GLU A 86 6.18 -3.55 -7.34
N VAL A 87 6.74 -4.74 -7.53
CA VAL A 87 5.98 -5.96 -7.80
C VAL A 87 6.24 -6.99 -6.71
N SER A 88 5.22 -7.79 -6.43
CA SER A 88 5.21 -8.85 -5.43
C SER A 88 5.02 -10.25 -6.03
N SER A 89 4.85 -10.36 -7.35
CA SER A 89 4.73 -11.64 -8.07
C SER A 89 5.12 -11.53 -9.56
N THR A 90 5.38 -12.67 -10.20
CA THR A 90 5.56 -12.76 -11.66
C THR A 90 4.36 -12.21 -12.44
N GLY A 91 3.13 -12.41 -11.94
CA GLY A 91 1.92 -11.86 -12.56
C GLY A 91 1.91 -10.33 -12.52
N GLU A 92 2.32 -9.74 -11.40
CA GLU A 92 2.48 -8.28 -11.28
C GLU A 92 3.62 -7.76 -12.15
N LEU A 93 4.76 -8.46 -12.21
CA LEU A 93 5.86 -8.12 -13.10
C LEU A 93 5.42 -8.12 -14.57
N TYR A 94 4.68 -9.15 -15.00
CA TYR A 94 4.09 -9.21 -16.33
C TYR A 94 3.16 -8.01 -16.59
N LYS A 95 2.27 -7.68 -15.64
CA LYS A 95 1.34 -6.56 -15.77
C LYS A 95 2.05 -5.20 -15.80
N ALA A 96 3.11 -5.02 -15.02
CA ALA A 96 3.94 -3.81 -15.04
C ALA A 96 4.60 -3.60 -16.41
N ILE A 97 5.27 -4.64 -16.94
CA ILE A 97 5.86 -4.59 -18.29
C ILE A 97 4.77 -4.35 -19.34
N LYS A 98 3.61 -5.01 -19.22
CA LYS A 98 2.49 -4.85 -20.15
C LYS A 98 1.88 -3.45 -20.12
N ALA A 99 1.83 -2.80 -18.96
CA ALA A 99 1.44 -1.40 -18.80
C ALA A 99 2.49 -0.42 -19.34
N GLY A 100 3.69 -0.92 -19.68
CA GLY A 100 4.75 -0.19 -20.34
C GLY A 100 5.74 0.48 -19.40
N PHE A 101 5.85 0.01 -18.15
CA PHE A 101 6.97 0.39 -17.29
C PHE A 101 8.28 -0.16 -17.88
N ASN A 102 9.35 0.63 -17.80
CA ASN A 102 10.68 0.14 -18.15
C ASN A 102 11.13 -0.88 -17.09
N PRO A 103 11.75 -2.01 -17.47
CA PRO A 103 12.25 -2.96 -16.47
C PRO A 103 13.20 -2.35 -15.44
N GLU A 104 14.04 -1.40 -15.84
CA GLU A 104 14.96 -0.65 -14.97
C GLU A 104 14.26 0.26 -13.93
N ASP A 105 12.93 0.42 -14.02
CA ASP A 105 12.11 1.11 -13.01
C ASP A 105 11.34 0.14 -12.11
N ILE A 106 11.54 -1.17 -12.27
CA ILE A 106 10.81 -2.20 -11.52
C ILE A 106 11.71 -2.82 -10.44
N ILE A 107 11.16 -2.94 -9.23
CA ILE A 107 11.76 -3.71 -8.13
C ILE A 107 10.83 -4.86 -7.72
N TYR A 108 11.40 -6.00 -7.30
CA TYR A 108 10.64 -7.21 -6.97
C TYR A 108 10.83 -7.63 -5.51
N ASN A 109 9.76 -7.52 -4.72
CA ASN A 109 9.62 -8.06 -3.36
C ASN A 109 8.90 -9.42 -3.34
N SER A 110 9.20 -10.29 -2.39
CA SER A 110 8.35 -11.42 -1.96
C SER A 110 9.21 -12.35 -1.09
N PRO A 111 8.70 -12.93 0.01
CA PRO A 111 9.44 -13.94 0.76
C PRO A 111 9.47 -15.31 0.07
N GLY A 112 8.69 -15.51 -0.99
CA GLY A 112 8.46 -16.82 -1.61
C GLY A 112 8.59 -16.78 -3.13
N LYS A 113 9.66 -16.18 -3.66
CA LYS A 113 9.93 -16.19 -5.11
C LYS A 113 10.36 -17.60 -5.52
N ARG A 114 9.62 -18.25 -6.42
CA ARG A 114 9.99 -19.57 -6.95
C ARG A 114 11.12 -19.44 -7.96
N VAL A 115 11.80 -20.54 -8.27
CA VAL A 115 12.88 -20.56 -9.26
C VAL A 115 12.42 -19.99 -10.60
N GLU A 116 11.22 -20.33 -11.05
CA GLU A 116 10.66 -19.83 -12.32
C GLU A 116 10.37 -18.33 -12.27
N ASP A 117 9.96 -17.82 -11.10
CA ASP A 117 9.70 -16.39 -10.87
C ASP A 117 11.02 -15.61 -10.94
N LEU A 118 12.08 -16.13 -10.31
CA LEU A 118 13.43 -15.55 -10.35
C LEU A 118 14.00 -15.58 -11.79
N TYR A 119 13.82 -16.69 -12.51
CA TYR A 119 14.20 -16.80 -13.92
C TYR A 119 13.55 -15.71 -14.78
N TYR A 120 12.24 -15.52 -14.62
CA TYR A 120 11.50 -14.51 -15.36
C TYR A 120 11.96 -13.10 -14.99
N ALA A 121 12.21 -12.83 -13.70
CA ALA A 121 12.70 -11.54 -13.22
C ALA A 121 14.09 -11.19 -13.79
N VAL A 122 15.04 -12.14 -13.72
CA VAL A 122 16.40 -11.96 -14.25
C VAL A 122 16.38 -11.77 -15.78
N LYS A 123 15.60 -12.59 -16.51
CA LYS A 123 15.43 -12.41 -17.96
C LYS A 123 14.79 -11.08 -18.33
N SER A 124 13.88 -10.58 -17.50
CA SER A 124 13.23 -9.28 -17.70
C SER A 124 14.16 -8.10 -17.46
N ARG A 125 15.35 -8.32 -16.85
CA ARG A 125 16.35 -7.29 -16.55
C ARG A 125 15.78 -6.13 -15.73
N ILE A 126 15.01 -6.49 -14.69
CA ILE A 126 14.50 -5.48 -13.76
C ILE A 126 15.63 -4.86 -12.94
N ASN A 127 15.40 -3.66 -12.40
CA ASN A 127 16.40 -2.91 -11.64
C ASN A 127 17.00 -3.73 -10.49
N CYS A 128 16.14 -4.29 -9.65
CA CYS A 128 16.55 -4.85 -8.39
C CYS A 128 15.56 -5.90 -7.87
N ILE A 129 16.09 -7.00 -7.35
CA ILE A 129 15.33 -8.01 -6.60
C ILE A 129 15.65 -7.82 -5.12
N ASN A 130 14.62 -7.59 -4.31
CA ASN A 130 14.79 -7.49 -2.86
C ASN A 130 14.89 -8.90 -2.28
N VAL A 131 16.11 -9.31 -1.97
CA VAL A 131 16.48 -10.63 -1.49
C VAL A 131 16.06 -10.82 -0.05
N ASP A 132 15.32 -11.90 0.19
CA ASP A 132 14.66 -12.15 1.48
C ASP A 132 15.42 -13.20 2.32
N SER A 133 16.34 -13.97 1.73
CA SER A 133 17.12 -15.00 2.45
C SER A 133 18.43 -15.38 1.76
N PHE A 134 19.34 -16.04 2.50
CA PHE A 134 20.58 -16.62 1.93
C PHE A 134 20.28 -17.61 0.80
N TYR A 135 19.23 -18.41 0.94
CA TYR A 135 18.83 -19.40 -0.05
C TYR A 135 18.45 -18.74 -1.38
N GLU A 136 17.62 -17.69 -1.33
CA GLU A 136 17.22 -16.93 -2.52
C GLU A 136 18.42 -16.26 -3.19
N MET A 137 19.36 -15.71 -2.40
CA MET A 137 20.58 -15.09 -2.92
C MET A 137 21.43 -16.08 -3.74
N MET A 138 21.60 -17.30 -3.22
CA MET A 138 22.36 -18.35 -3.92
C MET A 138 21.66 -18.82 -5.20
N LEU A 139 20.33 -18.96 -5.17
CA LEU A 139 19.55 -19.27 -6.37
C LEU A 139 19.73 -18.19 -7.44
N LEU A 140 19.63 -16.92 -7.07
CA LEU A 140 19.81 -15.80 -7.99
C LEU A 140 21.20 -15.79 -8.63
N ASN A 141 22.26 -16.03 -7.86
CA ASN A 141 23.62 -16.11 -8.40
C ASN A 141 23.75 -17.23 -9.44
N ASN A 142 23.14 -18.40 -9.20
CA ASN A 142 23.19 -19.54 -10.12
C ASN A 142 22.38 -19.26 -11.38
N ILE A 143 21.15 -18.79 -11.24
CA ILE A 143 20.28 -18.41 -12.37
C ILE A 143 20.95 -17.35 -13.24
N ALA A 144 21.53 -16.32 -12.62
CA ALA A 144 22.25 -15.27 -13.33
C ALA A 144 23.49 -15.84 -14.06
N SER A 145 24.20 -16.81 -13.47
CA SER A 145 25.29 -17.54 -14.13
C SER A 145 24.81 -18.29 -15.37
N GLU A 146 23.72 -19.05 -15.26
CA GLU A 146 23.16 -19.86 -16.36
C GLU A 146 22.70 -18.98 -17.52
N LEU A 147 22.21 -17.77 -17.22
CA LEU A 147 21.78 -16.79 -18.21
C LEU A 147 22.91 -15.89 -18.73
N ASN A 148 24.12 -16.01 -18.19
CA ASN A 148 25.25 -15.11 -18.45
C ASN A 148 24.87 -13.62 -18.25
N LEU A 149 24.19 -13.33 -17.15
CA LEU A 149 23.75 -12.00 -16.74
C LEU A 149 24.28 -11.67 -15.33
N LYS A 150 24.27 -10.38 -14.99
CA LYS A 150 24.34 -9.94 -13.60
C LYS A 150 22.97 -9.49 -13.12
N VAL A 151 22.66 -9.73 -11.86
CA VAL A 151 21.40 -9.33 -11.24
C VAL A 151 21.63 -8.34 -10.11
N GLY A 152 20.94 -7.20 -10.17
CA GLY A 152 20.89 -6.23 -9.09
C GLY A 152 20.07 -6.77 -7.92
N ILE A 153 20.64 -6.73 -6.72
CA ILE A 153 19.94 -7.14 -5.49
C ILE A 153 19.97 -6.04 -4.43
N SER A 154 18.93 -6.02 -3.63
CA SER A 154 18.94 -5.33 -2.34
C SER A 154 18.65 -6.35 -1.25
N LEU A 155 19.27 -6.21 -0.09
CA LEU A 155 18.99 -7.12 1.02
C LEU A 155 17.87 -6.55 1.87
N ARG A 156 16.79 -7.34 2.04
CA ARG A 156 15.69 -6.95 2.91
C ARG A 156 16.05 -7.22 4.37
N VAL A 157 15.94 -6.22 5.22
CA VAL A 157 16.11 -6.34 6.67
C VAL A 157 14.79 -6.09 7.38
N VAL A 158 14.58 -6.76 8.51
CA VAL A 158 13.53 -6.40 9.46
C VAL A 158 14.10 -5.42 10.47
N PRO A 159 13.80 -4.11 10.37
CA PRO A 159 14.22 -3.18 11.41
C PRO A 159 13.45 -3.52 12.69
N GLU A 160 14.12 -3.52 13.84
CA GLU A 160 13.53 -3.82 15.16
C GLU A 160 12.63 -2.66 15.65
N VAL A 161 11.57 -2.35 14.89
CA VAL A 161 10.66 -1.24 15.13
C VAL A 161 9.27 -1.79 15.40
N MET A 162 8.75 -1.52 16.60
CA MET A 162 7.35 -1.79 16.91
C MET A 162 6.46 -0.77 16.19
N THR A 163 5.44 -1.26 15.49
CA THR A 163 4.42 -0.41 14.85
C THR A 163 3.03 -0.76 15.38
N PRO A 164 2.03 0.10 15.23
CA PRO A 164 0.65 -0.19 15.66
C PRO A 164 0.10 -1.51 15.10
N THR A 165 0.54 -1.89 13.90
CA THR A 165 0.18 -3.13 13.20
C THR A 165 1.09 -4.32 13.47
N LEU A 166 2.32 -4.08 13.97
CA LEU A 166 3.30 -5.11 14.31
C LEU A 166 3.54 -5.09 15.82
N LYS A 167 2.56 -5.60 16.59
CA LYS A 167 2.66 -5.71 18.07
C LYS A 167 3.36 -6.99 18.53
N THR A 168 3.52 -7.99 17.67
CA THR A 168 4.12 -9.29 18.01
C THR A 168 5.46 -9.50 17.30
N GLY A 169 6.55 -9.39 18.07
CA GLY A 169 7.88 -9.97 17.85
C GLY A 169 8.49 -9.88 16.45
N ILE A 170 9.36 -8.89 16.25
CA ILE A 170 10.27 -8.78 15.10
C ILE A 170 11.04 -10.10 14.84
N SER A 171 11.35 -10.87 15.89
CA SER A 171 12.01 -12.19 15.84
C SER A 171 11.13 -13.36 15.36
N ARG A 172 9.89 -13.10 14.90
CA ARG A 172 8.99 -14.10 14.30
C ARG A 172 8.54 -13.70 12.89
N SER A 173 9.10 -12.63 12.34
CA SER A 173 8.82 -12.23 10.97
C SER A 173 9.29 -13.31 10.00
N LYS A 174 8.45 -13.68 9.03
CA LYS A 174 8.84 -14.57 7.92
C LYS A 174 9.62 -13.87 6.81
N PHE A 175 9.90 -12.58 6.98
CA PHE A 175 10.43 -11.71 5.94
C PHE A 175 11.84 -11.27 6.28
N GLY A 176 12.73 -11.24 5.28
CA GLY A 176 14.04 -10.60 5.33
C GLY A 176 15.03 -11.23 6.32
N PHE A 177 16.22 -10.63 6.36
CA PHE A 177 17.28 -10.97 7.29
C PHE A 177 17.10 -10.25 8.63
N GLU A 178 17.50 -10.92 9.71
CA GLU A 178 17.75 -10.22 10.98
C GLU A 178 19.02 -9.36 10.87
N ILE A 179 19.13 -8.31 11.68
CA ILE A 179 20.28 -7.40 11.66
C ILE A 179 21.60 -8.17 11.89
N GLY A 180 21.59 -9.18 12.77
CA GLY A 180 22.75 -10.03 13.05
C GLY A 180 23.20 -10.88 11.84
N GLU A 181 22.29 -11.18 10.91
CA GLU A 181 22.58 -11.96 9.70
C GLU A 181 22.98 -11.07 8.52
N LEU A 182 22.50 -9.81 8.52
CA LEU A 182 22.59 -8.91 7.38
C LEU A 182 24.02 -8.65 6.92
N PHE A 183 24.95 -8.38 7.85
CA PHE A 183 26.35 -8.15 7.50
C PHE A 183 27.03 -9.39 6.91
N LYS A 184 26.65 -10.59 7.38
CA LYS A 184 27.11 -11.86 6.80
C LYS A 184 26.56 -12.02 5.38
N ALA A 185 25.31 -11.63 5.14
CA ALA A 185 24.71 -11.67 3.81
C ALA A 185 25.40 -10.71 2.83
N TYR A 186 25.73 -9.48 3.23
CA TYR A 186 26.51 -8.57 2.38
C TYR A 186 27.92 -9.09 2.07
N ARG A 187 28.62 -9.67 3.06
CA ARG A 187 29.94 -10.28 2.82
C ARG A 187 29.86 -11.42 1.82
N LEU A 188 28.87 -12.30 1.94
CA LEU A 188 28.65 -13.35 0.96
C LEU A 188 28.33 -12.77 -0.42
N ALA A 189 27.48 -11.75 -0.51
CA ALA A 189 27.14 -11.10 -1.78
C ALA A 189 28.37 -10.54 -2.52
N LEU A 190 29.38 -10.03 -1.80
CA LEU A 190 30.65 -9.57 -2.39
C LEU A 190 31.46 -10.70 -3.04
N GLU A 191 31.28 -11.95 -2.59
CA GLU A 191 31.98 -13.13 -3.14
C GLU A 191 31.27 -13.72 -4.38
N LEU A 192 30.01 -13.33 -4.61
CA LEU A 192 29.16 -13.89 -5.68
C LEU A 192 29.34 -13.11 -6.99
N LYS A 193 29.91 -13.76 -8.02
CA LYS A 193 30.31 -13.13 -9.29
C LYS A 193 29.16 -12.53 -10.11
N ASN A 194 27.95 -13.06 -9.97
CA ASN A 194 26.80 -12.68 -10.78
C ASN A 194 25.82 -11.76 -10.05
N ILE A 195 26.14 -11.39 -8.81
CA ILE A 195 25.36 -10.49 -7.98
C ILE A 195 25.94 -9.08 -8.06
N ASP A 196 25.06 -8.10 -8.20
CA ASP A 196 25.38 -6.68 -8.09
C ASP A 196 24.62 -6.09 -6.88
N ILE A 197 25.36 -5.62 -5.88
CA ILE A 197 24.77 -5.11 -4.63
C ILE A 197 24.28 -3.69 -4.90
N LYS A 198 22.95 -3.52 -4.92
CA LYS A 198 22.29 -2.25 -5.22
C LYS A 198 21.83 -1.49 -3.99
N GLY A 199 21.40 -2.17 -2.94
CA GLY A 199 20.74 -1.46 -1.85
C GLY A 199 20.34 -2.29 -0.65
N ILE A 200 19.61 -1.61 0.21
CA ILE A 200 18.97 -2.19 1.39
C ILE A 200 17.47 -1.89 1.32
N HIS A 201 16.65 -2.85 1.74
CA HIS A 201 15.20 -2.70 1.78
C HIS A 201 14.66 -2.95 3.19
N ALA A 202 13.72 -2.14 3.64
CA ALA A 202 12.94 -2.37 4.84
C ALA A 202 11.47 -2.00 4.58
N HIS A 203 10.56 -2.70 5.24
CA HIS A 203 9.14 -2.37 5.23
C HIS A 203 8.55 -2.64 6.61
N ILE A 204 7.97 -1.60 7.22
CA ILE A 204 7.54 -1.62 8.63
C ILE A 204 6.03 -1.86 8.82
N GLY A 205 5.31 -2.13 7.73
CA GLY A 205 3.89 -2.48 7.74
C GLY A 205 3.02 -1.54 6.91
N SER A 206 1.70 -1.68 7.08
CA SER A 206 0.69 -0.88 6.38
C SER A 206 0.00 0.07 7.36
N GLN A 207 -0.49 1.22 6.87
CA GLN A 207 -1.29 2.16 7.69
C GLN A 207 -0.54 2.60 8.96
N ILE A 208 0.72 3.02 8.79
CA ILE A 208 1.59 3.45 9.87
C ILE A 208 1.20 4.88 10.28
N SER A 209 0.34 4.97 11.29
CA SER A 209 -0.31 6.19 11.74
C SER A 209 0.45 6.95 12.86
N ASP A 210 1.77 6.72 12.99
CA ASP A 210 2.65 7.45 13.91
C ASP A 210 4.02 7.77 13.26
N LEU A 211 4.57 8.96 13.55
CA LEU A 211 5.86 9.40 13.00
C LEU A 211 7.06 8.69 13.63
N THR A 212 6.91 8.22 14.88
CA THR A 212 7.98 7.55 15.63
C THR A 212 8.44 6.27 14.95
N SER A 213 7.52 5.49 14.36
CA SER A 213 7.84 4.29 13.58
C SER A 213 8.70 4.61 12.35
N TRP A 214 8.36 5.69 11.62
CA TRP A 214 9.14 6.16 10.47
C TRP A 214 10.53 6.66 10.87
N GLU A 215 10.61 7.39 11.98
CA GLU A 215 11.88 7.90 12.53
C GLU A 215 12.80 6.74 12.93
N ASN A 216 12.29 5.80 13.73
CA ASN A 216 13.08 4.68 14.22
C ASN A 216 13.57 3.80 13.07
N SER A 217 12.71 3.50 12.10
CA SER A 217 13.08 2.69 10.94
C SER A 217 14.15 3.36 10.09
N SER A 218 13.96 4.63 9.73
CA SER A 218 14.94 5.36 8.92
C SER A 218 16.28 5.53 9.65
N ARG A 219 16.26 5.77 10.97
CA ARG A 219 17.48 5.83 11.79
C ARG A 219 18.24 4.51 11.79
N THR A 220 17.56 3.39 12.07
CA THR A 220 18.17 2.05 12.06
C THR A 220 18.80 1.73 10.71
N ILE A 221 18.11 2.02 9.61
CA ILE A 221 18.62 1.76 8.26
C ILE A 221 19.85 2.63 7.95
N VAL A 222 19.82 3.93 8.28
CA VAL A 222 20.97 4.81 8.10
C VAL A 222 22.19 4.34 8.90
N ASP A 223 21.99 3.87 10.14
CA ASP A 223 23.07 3.34 10.97
C ASP A 223 23.69 2.07 10.37
N ILE A 224 22.87 1.15 9.85
CA ILE A 224 23.33 -0.04 9.12
C ILE A 224 24.14 0.36 7.88
N VAL A 225 23.62 1.27 7.06
CA VAL A 225 24.26 1.71 5.81
C VAL A 225 25.62 2.36 6.10
N ASN A 226 25.68 3.22 7.11
CA ASN A 226 26.93 3.83 7.56
C ASN A 226 27.93 2.79 8.07
N GLN A 227 27.46 1.72 8.72
CA GLN A 227 28.32 0.63 9.16
C GLN A 227 28.85 -0.20 7.99
N LEU A 228 28.00 -0.54 7.00
CA LEU A 228 28.43 -1.23 5.78
C LEU A 228 29.53 -0.45 5.05
N TYR A 229 29.38 0.88 4.95
CA TYR A 229 30.41 1.73 4.37
C TYR A 229 31.72 1.72 5.18
N ASN A 230 31.64 1.78 6.52
CA ASN A 230 32.86 1.81 7.34
C ASN A 230 33.62 0.48 7.29
N ASP A 231 32.90 -0.62 7.48
CA ASP A 231 33.48 -1.94 7.73
C ASP A 231 33.83 -2.67 6.43
N LEU A 232 33.00 -2.50 5.38
CA LEU A 232 33.10 -3.24 4.12
C LEU A 232 33.37 -2.35 2.90
N LYS A 233 33.36 -1.02 3.05
CA LYS A 233 33.49 -0.06 1.93
C LYS A 233 32.43 -0.26 0.84
N ILE A 234 31.25 -0.74 1.23
CA ILE A 234 30.09 -0.85 0.33
C ILE A 234 29.39 0.50 0.28
N GLU A 235 29.29 1.07 -0.90
CA GLU A 235 28.38 2.17 -1.22
C GLU A 235 27.15 1.60 -1.93
N LEU A 236 25.97 1.89 -1.40
CA LEU A 236 24.69 1.42 -1.95
C LEU A 236 24.10 2.46 -2.91
N ASP A 237 23.56 2.01 -4.04
CA ASP A 237 22.84 2.87 -4.99
C ASP A 237 21.55 3.44 -4.38
N HIS A 238 20.86 2.67 -3.54
CA HIS A 238 19.60 3.08 -2.92
C HIS A 238 19.34 2.52 -1.52
N ILE A 239 18.55 3.28 -0.76
CA ILE A 239 17.83 2.83 0.43
C ILE A 239 16.36 2.78 0.09
N ASN A 240 15.73 1.63 0.30
CA ASN A 240 14.30 1.45 0.13
C ASN A 240 13.62 1.29 1.50
N LEU A 241 12.78 2.25 1.87
CA LEU A 241 12.05 2.23 3.15
C LEU A 241 10.62 1.69 3.03
N GLY A 242 10.29 1.09 1.88
CA GLY A 242 9.03 0.39 1.66
C GLY A 242 7.83 1.33 1.70
N GLY A 243 6.65 0.74 1.83
CA GLY A 243 5.38 1.45 1.93
C GLY A 243 4.91 1.68 3.36
N GLY A 244 3.61 1.95 3.50
CA GLY A 244 2.94 2.06 4.80
C GLY A 244 2.33 3.42 5.09
N ILE A 245 2.50 4.40 4.19
CA ILE A 245 1.89 5.73 4.31
C ILE A 245 0.37 5.55 4.55
N PRO A 246 -0.17 6.10 5.65
CA PRO A 246 -1.55 5.87 6.05
C PRO A 246 -2.50 6.74 5.23
N VAL A 247 -3.77 6.32 5.17
CA VAL A 247 -4.90 7.11 4.64
C VAL A 247 -5.87 7.39 5.77
N ASP A 248 -6.42 8.59 5.82
CA ASP A 248 -7.45 8.95 6.78
C ASP A 248 -8.81 8.42 6.31
N TYR A 249 -9.42 7.55 7.11
CA TYR A 249 -10.74 6.97 6.84
C TYR A 249 -11.86 7.66 7.64
N THR A 250 -11.55 8.62 8.51
CA THR A 250 -12.56 9.25 9.37
C THR A 250 -13.24 10.45 8.74
N LYS A 251 -12.68 10.98 7.65
CA LYS A 251 -13.25 12.10 6.90
C LYS A 251 -14.30 11.59 5.91
N THR A 252 -15.54 12.05 6.05
CA THR A 252 -16.65 11.69 5.15
C THR A 252 -17.29 12.95 4.55
N LEU A 253 -18.17 12.79 3.55
CA LEU A 253 -18.89 13.91 2.93
C LEU A 253 -19.93 14.56 3.84
N VAL A 254 -20.42 13.83 4.84
CA VAL A 254 -21.56 14.28 5.66
C VAL A 254 -21.04 14.76 7.01
N GLU A 255 -20.36 13.89 7.77
CA GLU A 255 -19.81 14.22 9.09
C GLU A 255 -18.46 13.51 9.33
N GLU A 256 -17.56 14.15 10.08
CA GLU A 256 -16.32 13.50 10.51
C GLU A 256 -16.61 12.53 11.65
N ASP A 257 -16.25 11.27 11.45
CA ASP A 257 -16.46 10.22 12.43
C ASP A 257 -15.32 10.18 13.45
N ASN A 258 -15.50 10.93 14.53
CA ASN A 258 -14.50 11.07 15.59
C ASN A 258 -14.51 9.91 16.59
N GLU A 259 -15.45 8.97 16.49
CA GLU A 259 -15.53 7.79 17.37
C GLU A 259 -14.70 6.61 16.87
N LEU A 260 -14.18 6.69 15.63
CA LEU A 260 -13.31 5.67 15.07
C LEU A 260 -12.02 5.46 15.88
N PRO A 261 -11.53 4.20 15.96
CA PRO A 261 -10.22 3.92 16.54
C PRO A 261 -9.13 4.80 15.92
N ALA A 262 -8.18 5.27 16.75
CA ALA A 262 -7.13 6.20 16.34
C ALA A 262 -6.26 5.73 15.15
N TYR A 263 -6.29 4.43 14.84
CA TYR A 263 -5.62 3.83 13.67
C TYR A 263 -6.22 4.27 12.32
N TYR A 264 -7.51 4.64 12.28
CA TYR A 264 -8.19 5.14 11.08
C TYR A 264 -7.99 6.64 10.86
N LYS A 265 -7.59 7.38 11.90
CA LYS A 265 -7.37 8.83 11.87
C LYS A 265 -5.90 9.16 11.70
N VAL A 266 -5.57 9.99 10.72
CA VAL A 266 -4.18 10.41 10.46
C VAL A 266 -3.96 11.82 11.02
N LYS A 267 -2.94 11.98 11.87
CA LYS A 267 -2.68 13.24 12.60
C LYS A 267 -1.52 14.06 12.06
N PHE A 268 -0.93 13.65 10.95
CA PHE A 268 0.21 14.29 10.29
C PHE A 268 0.06 14.18 8.78
N ASP A 269 0.87 14.91 8.03
CA ASP A 269 0.86 14.84 6.56
C ASP A 269 2.06 14.03 6.04
N ILE A 270 2.02 13.67 4.76
CA ILE A 270 3.10 13.01 4.02
C ILE A 270 4.39 13.84 4.07
N HIS A 271 4.28 15.17 4.09
CA HIS A 271 5.42 16.07 4.32
C HIS A 271 6.14 15.81 5.64
N ASP A 272 5.42 15.45 6.71
CA ASP A 272 6.03 15.16 8.01
C ASP A 272 6.77 13.83 7.98
N ILE A 273 6.20 12.81 7.30
CA ILE A 273 6.90 11.54 7.04
C ILE A 273 8.19 11.80 6.26
N ALA A 274 8.09 12.55 5.16
CA ALA A 274 9.21 12.88 4.29
C ALA A 274 10.31 13.62 5.05
N ARG A 275 9.96 14.62 5.87
CA ARG A 275 10.91 15.38 6.70
C ARG A 275 11.59 14.49 7.73
N THR A 276 10.82 13.65 8.42
CA THR A 276 11.33 12.71 9.43
C THR A 276 12.38 11.76 8.84
N ILE A 277 12.05 11.13 7.70
CA ILE A 277 12.97 10.23 6.99
C ILE A 277 14.21 11.01 6.52
N SER A 278 14.01 12.15 5.86
CA SER A 278 15.10 12.93 5.26
C SER A 278 16.07 13.46 6.31
N THR A 279 15.59 13.80 7.51
CA THR A 279 16.44 14.23 8.63
C THR A 279 17.44 13.15 9.02
N ASN A 280 17.01 11.88 9.06
CA ASN A 280 17.91 10.76 9.32
C ASN A 280 18.87 10.52 8.15
N LEU A 281 18.39 10.59 6.90
CA LEU A 281 19.24 10.38 5.70
C LEU A 281 20.40 11.37 5.60
N ARG A 282 20.29 12.59 6.14
CA ARG A 282 21.39 13.57 6.19
C ARG A 282 22.61 13.10 6.99
N ARG A 283 22.48 12.04 7.79
CA ARG A 283 23.59 11.41 8.54
C ARG A 283 24.38 10.41 7.70
N LEU A 284 23.96 10.12 6.47
CA LEU A 284 24.69 9.22 5.59
C LEU A 284 26.03 9.80 5.17
N LYS A 285 27.01 8.92 4.95
CA LYS A 285 28.38 9.31 4.59
C LYS A 285 28.59 9.58 3.10
N TYR A 286 27.62 9.25 2.26
CA TYR A 286 27.62 9.43 0.81
C TYR A 286 26.18 9.60 0.30
N ASP A 287 26.02 10.10 -0.92
CA ASP A 287 24.71 10.30 -1.55
C ASP A 287 24.08 8.97 -1.97
N VAL A 288 22.79 8.79 -1.65
CA VAL A 288 22.05 7.56 -1.95
C VAL A 288 20.68 7.90 -2.50
N LYS A 289 20.08 7.06 -3.34
CA LYS A 289 18.69 7.26 -3.74
C LYS A 289 17.74 6.78 -2.65
N LEU A 290 16.66 7.52 -2.41
CA LEU A 290 15.58 7.08 -1.52
C LEU A 290 14.45 6.46 -2.35
N TYR A 291 14.10 5.21 -2.06
CA TYR A 291 12.90 4.56 -2.60
C TYR A 291 11.83 4.45 -1.52
N ILE A 292 10.59 4.80 -1.89
CA ILE A 292 9.39 4.63 -1.07
C ILE A 292 8.37 3.85 -1.90
N GLU A 293 7.69 2.89 -1.27
CA GLU A 293 6.77 1.96 -1.94
C GLU A 293 5.29 2.18 -1.56
N PRO A 294 4.69 3.37 -1.80
CA PRO A 294 3.31 3.59 -1.44
C PRO A 294 2.38 2.71 -2.29
N GLY A 295 1.33 2.20 -1.65
CA GLY A 295 0.24 1.47 -2.30
C GLY A 295 -1.09 2.11 -1.92
N ARG A 296 -1.53 1.89 -0.67
CA ARG A 296 -2.78 2.43 -0.12
C ARG A 296 -2.93 3.93 -0.33
N SER A 297 -1.91 4.72 0.03
CA SER A 297 -1.93 6.18 -0.09
C SER A 297 -2.00 6.72 -1.51
N LEU A 298 -1.84 5.87 -2.53
CA LEU A 298 -1.99 6.26 -3.93
C LEU A 298 -3.39 5.99 -4.47
N VAL A 299 -4.08 4.95 -3.98
CA VAL A 299 -5.32 4.44 -4.62
C VAL A 299 -6.53 4.36 -3.71
N ALA A 300 -6.36 4.29 -2.39
CA ALA A 300 -7.46 3.96 -1.49
C ALA A 300 -8.51 5.07 -1.40
N ASP A 301 -8.08 6.33 -1.49
CA ASP A 301 -8.95 7.51 -1.54
C ASP A 301 -9.18 8.00 -2.98
N ALA A 302 -9.04 7.12 -3.98
CA ALA A 302 -9.33 7.45 -5.38
C ALA A 302 -10.43 6.54 -5.95
N CYS A 303 -11.14 5.81 -5.10
CA CYS A 303 -12.09 4.79 -5.52
C CYS A 303 -13.33 4.75 -4.61
N ILE A 304 -14.47 4.43 -5.21
CA ILE A 304 -15.69 4.04 -4.51
C ILE A 304 -16.25 2.73 -5.07
N LEU A 305 -17.03 2.04 -4.24
CA LEU A 305 -17.87 0.92 -4.65
C LEU A 305 -19.34 1.38 -4.64
N LEU A 306 -19.99 1.34 -5.80
CA LEU A 306 -21.45 1.49 -5.87
C LEU A 306 -22.11 0.12 -5.78
N THR A 307 -23.08 0.01 -4.90
CA THR A 307 -23.89 -1.20 -4.69
C THR A 307 -25.35 -0.80 -4.53
N ARG A 308 -26.27 -1.68 -4.94
CA ARG A 308 -27.71 -1.43 -4.88
C ARG A 308 -28.32 -2.16 -3.69
N ILE A 309 -29.22 -1.51 -2.98
CA ILE A 309 -30.11 -2.15 -2.00
C ILE A 309 -31.07 -3.07 -2.76
N VAL A 310 -30.96 -4.38 -2.53
CA VAL A 310 -31.79 -5.42 -3.15
C VAL A 310 -32.86 -5.96 -2.21
N ASN A 311 -32.75 -5.73 -0.91
CA ASN A 311 -33.76 -6.13 0.06
C ASN A 311 -33.75 -5.24 1.31
N PHE A 312 -34.90 -5.15 1.97
CA PHE A 312 -35.07 -4.51 3.28
C PHE A 312 -35.72 -5.51 4.24
N LYS A 313 -35.20 -5.58 5.47
CA LYS A 313 -35.81 -6.41 6.51
C LYS A 313 -35.95 -5.60 7.80
N GLU A 314 -37.12 -5.69 8.41
CA GLU A 314 -37.33 -5.21 9.78
C GLU A 314 -37.57 -6.42 10.67
N ARG A 315 -36.75 -6.54 11.72
CA ARG A 315 -36.89 -7.61 12.72
C ARG A 315 -37.95 -7.22 13.73
N SER A 316 -38.56 -8.21 14.40
CA SER A 316 -39.48 -7.97 15.51
C SER A 316 -38.85 -7.20 16.68
N SER A 317 -37.52 -7.20 16.78
CA SER A 317 -36.75 -6.36 17.72
C SER A 317 -36.69 -4.88 17.33
N GLY A 318 -37.18 -4.49 16.15
CA GLY A 318 -37.03 -3.15 15.58
C GLY A 318 -35.73 -2.94 14.80
N GLU A 319 -34.85 -3.94 14.73
CA GLU A 319 -33.61 -3.86 13.96
C GLU A 319 -33.88 -3.83 12.45
N LYS A 320 -33.33 -2.82 11.75
CA LYS A 320 -33.50 -2.61 10.32
C LYS A 320 -32.27 -3.06 9.55
N TRP A 321 -32.49 -3.80 8.46
CA TRP A 321 -31.44 -4.30 7.58
C TRP A 321 -31.65 -3.83 6.15
N LEU A 322 -30.54 -3.43 5.52
CA LEU A 322 -30.40 -3.28 4.09
C LEU A 322 -29.53 -4.42 3.59
N ILE A 323 -30.02 -5.15 2.59
CA ILE A 323 -29.22 -6.13 1.86
C ILE A 323 -28.78 -5.50 0.55
N VAL A 324 -27.49 -5.49 0.29
CA VAL A 324 -26.90 -4.92 -0.92
C VAL A 324 -26.36 -6.01 -1.86
N ASP A 325 -26.09 -5.67 -3.12
CA ASP A 325 -25.63 -6.61 -4.15
C ASP A 325 -24.10 -6.83 -4.21
N ALA A 326 -23.33 -6.23 -3.31
CA ALA A 326 -21.92 -6.51 -3.10
C ALA A 326 -21.72 -7.22 -1.76
N GLY A 327 -21.08 -8.38 -1.72
CA GLY A 327 -20.67 -9.03 -0.47
C GLY A 327 -19.15 -8.96 -0.25
N PHE A 328 -18.65 -9.68 0.75
CA PHE A 328 -17.20 -9.80 0.97
C PHE A 328 -16.45 -10.45 -0.20
N ASN A 329 -17.14 -11.14 -1.12
CA ASN A 329 -16.54 -11.63 -2.36
C ASN A 329 -16.11 -10.49 -3.29
N ILE A 330 -16.74 -9.31 -3.18
CA ILE A 330 -16.41 -8.08 -3.92
C ILE A 330 -15.47 -7.20 -3.10
N LEU A 331 -15.70 -7.08 -1.78
CA LEU A 331 -14.86 -6.31 -0.85
C LEU A 331 -14.34 -7.19 0.31
N PRO A 332 -13.34 -8.05 0.08
CA PRO A 332 -12.88 -9.02 1.09
C PRO A 332 -12.36 -8.40 2.38
N SER A 333 -11.80 -7.19 2.29
CA SER A 333 -11.28 -6.45 3.45
C SER A 333 -12.35 -6.11 4.48
N ALA A 334 -13.60 -5.90 4.06
CA ALA A 334 -14.72 -5.68 4.98
C ALA A 334 -14.91 -6.87 5.93
N ARG A 335 -14.55 -8.09 5.50
CA ARG A 335 -14.65 -9.29 6.34
C ARG A 335 -13.32 -9.76 6.94
N ILE A 336 -12.27 -9.85 6.12
CA ILE A 336 -10.96 -10.41 6.52
C ILE A 336 -10.29 -9.49 7.54
N LEU A 337 -10.29 -8.19 7.27
CA LEU A 337 -9.66 -7.20 8.12
C LEU A 337 -10.66 -6.50 9.02
N ARG A 338 -11.97 -6.72 8.81
CA ARG A 338 -13.05 -5.94 9.43
C ARG A 338 -12.79 -4.45 9.24
N TRP A 339 -12.39 -4.09 8.02
CA TRP A 339 -11.95 -2.73 7.70
C TRP A 339 -13.17 -1.80 7.59
N TYR A 340 -13.06 -0.62 8.19
CA TYR A 340 -14.10 0.40 8.11
C TYR A 340 -14.10 1.13 6.76
N TYR A 341 -15.29 1.35 6.20
CA TYR A 341 -15.52 2.18 5.02
C TYR A 341 -16.72 3.09 5.29
N PRO A 342 -16.62 4.41 5.00
CA PRO A 342 -17.78 5.28 5.01
C PRO A 342 -18.82 4.82 3.98
N ILE A 343 -20.09 4.77 4.37
CA ILE A 343 -21.21 4.36 3.50
C ILE A 343 -22.23 5.50 3.44
N LEU A 344 -22.66 5.85 2.22
CA LEU A 344 -23.60 6.95 1.97
C LEU A 344 -24.70 6.50 1.03
N ASN A 345 -25.91 7.05 1.20
CA ASN A 345 -26.99 6.83 0.25
C ASN A 345 -26.91 7.81 -0.91
N VAL A 346 -26.26 7.39 -2.00
CA VAL A 346 -26.05 8.23 -3.19
C VAL A 346 -27.34 8.68 -3.88
N SER A 347 -28.46 7.94 -3.69
CA SER A 347 -29.76 8.28 -4.28
C SER A 347 -30.59 9.27 -3.45
N ARG A 348 -30.14 9.55 -2.22
CA ARG A 348 -30.80 10.39 -1.22
C ARG A 348 -29.76 11.26 -0.49
N ILE A 349 -28.80 11.79 -1.24
CA ILE A 349 -27.60 12.42 -0.66
C ILE A 349 -27.93 13.69 0.13
N ASP A 350 -28.99 14.40 -0.26
CA ASP A 350 -29.47 15.62 0.43
C ASP A 350 -30.36 15.32 1.64
N GLU A 351 -30.81 14.06 1.80
CA GLU A 351 -31.64 13.68 2.94
C GLU A 351 -30.79 13.50 4.21
N LYS A 352 -31.38 13.79 5.36
CA LYS A 352 -30.72 13.50 6.64
C LYS A 352 -30.52 11.99 6.79
N HIS A 353 -29.32 11.61 7.20
CA HIS A 353 -28.95 10.22 7.47
C HIS A 353 -29.21 9.88 8.95
N ASP A 354 -30.47 9.96 9.40
CA ASP A 354 -30.87 9.89 10.82
C ASP A 354 -31.42 8.53 11.27
N THR A 355 -31.44 7.54 10.37
CA THR A 355 -31.96 6.20 10.64
C THR A 355 -30.83 5.18 10.59
N SER A 356 -30.64 4.43 11.68
CA SER A 356 -29.64 3.36 11.74
C SER A 356 -30.11 2.11 10.98
N PHE A 357 -29.19 1.52 10.20
CA PHE A 357 -29.39 0.25 9.52
C PHE A 357 -28.20 -0.68 9.74
N ARG A 358 -28.44 -1.98 9.68
CA ARG A 358 -27.39 -2.97 9.41
C ARG A 358 -27.30 -3.25 7.92
N ILE A 359 -26.10 -3.47 7.42
CA ILE A 359 -25.84 -3.69 5.99
C ILE A 359 -25.25 -5.10 5.81
N GLY A 360 -25.98 -5.95 5.08
CA GLY A 360 -25.56 -7.28 4.68
C GLY A 360 -25.32 -7.37 3.17
N GLY A 361 -24.40 -8.23 2.75
CA GLY A 361 -24.25 -8.60 1.34
C GLY A 361 -25.23 -9.71 0.93
N PRO A 362 -25.17 -10.16 -0.33
CA PRO A 362 -26.13 -11.10 -0.91
C PRO A 362 -25.75 -12.58 -0.72
N LEU A 363 -24.60 -12.89 -0.12
CA LEU A 363 -24.11 -14.27 0.00
C LEU A 363 -24.89 -15.04 1.06
N CYS A 364 -25.00 -16.36 0.88
CA CYS A 364 -25.61 -17.26 1.85
C CYS A 364 -24.63 -17.62 2.99
N ASP A 365 -24.05 -16.59 3.60
CA ASP A 365 -23.11 -16.67 4.71
C ASP A 365 -23.49 -15.62 5.75
N ALA A 366 -23.59 -16.01 7.02
CA ALA A 366 -23.95 -15.11 8.11
C ALA A 366 -22.91 -13.99 8.32
N GLU A 367 -21.68 -14.25 7.89
CA GLU A 367 -20.55 -13.34 7.98
C GLU A 367 -20.50 -12.31 6.83
N ASP A 368 -21.43 -12.38 5.87
CA ASP A 368 -21.52 -11.42 4.76
C ASP A 368 -22.21 -10.13 5.19
N VAL A 369 -21.51 -9.37 6.02
CA VAL A 369 -21.95 -8.10 6.58
C VAL A 369 -20.85 -7.04 6.44
N TYR A 370 -21.24 -5.79 6.15
CA TYR A 370 -20.29 -4.69 6.02
C TYR A 370 -19.77 -4.20 7.36
N HIS A 371 -20.43 -4.58 8.46
CA HIS A 371 -20.02 -4.34 9.84
C HIS A 371 -20.63 -5.43 10.72
N ASP A 372 -19.84 -5.99 11.62
CA ASP A 372 -20.24 -7.14 12.43
C ASP A 372 -20.49 -6.76 13.91
N VAL A 373 -21.73 -6.99 14.35
CA VAL A 373 -22.16 -6.88 15.75
C VAL A 373 -21.70 -8.10 16.58
N GLU A 374 -21.38 -9.24 15.96
CA GLU A 374 -20.83 -10.40 16.68
C GLU A 374 -19.39 -10.16 17.19
N GLY A 375 -18.75 -9.07 16.72
CA GLY A 375 -17.57 -8.49 17.36
C GLY A 375 -17.85 -7.72 18.66
N GLU A 376 -19.06 -7.15 18.83
CA GLU A 376 -19.46 -6.40 20.03
C GLU A 376 -19.56 -7.33 21.26
N GLU A 377 -19.93 -8.60 21.09
CA GLU A 377 -20.00 -9.61 22.17
C GLU A 377 -18.66 -10.34 22.44
N ASN A 378 -17.73 -10.33 21.47
CA ASN A 378 -16.45 -11.06 21.55
C ASN A 378 -15.22 -10.16 21.82
N GLY A 379 -15.43 -8.92 22.30
CA GLY A 379 -14.35 -8.00 22.71
C GLY A 379 -13.64 -7.26 21.58
N PHE A 380 -14.23 -7.20 20.38
CA PHE A 380 -13.70 -6.39 19.28
C PHE A 380 -14.23 -4.94 19.33
N GLN A 381 -13.47 -4.00 18.76
CA GLN A 381 -13.83 -2.58 18.75
C GLN A 381 -15.12 -2.34 17.98
N LYS A 382 -16.05 -1.61 18.61
CA LYS A 382 -17.25 -1.08 17.98
C LYS A 382 -16.84 -0.18 16.82
N LEU A 383 -17.21 -0.56 15.60
CA LEU A 383 -17.11 0.35 14.46
C LEU A 383 -18.38 1.21 14.42
N PRO A 384 -18.27 2.49 14.06
CA PRO A 384 -19.37 3.44 14.09
C PRO A 384 -20.47 3.11 13.07
N ARG A 385 -21.66 3.63 13.36
CA ARG A 385 -22.95 3.27 12.72
C ARG A 385 -23.42 4.30 11.72
#